data_AF-A0A3D1CF32-F1
#
_entry.id   AF-A0A3D1CF32-F1
#
_cell.length_a   1.000
_cell.length_b   1.000
_cell.length_c   1.000
_cell.angle_alpha   90.00
_cell.angle_beta   90.00
_cell.angle_gamma   90.00
#
_symmetry.space_group_name_H-M   'P 1'
#
loop_
_entity.id
_entity.type
_entity.pdbx_description
1 polymer ?
#
loop_
_entity_poly.entity_id
_entity_poly.type
_entity_poly.pdbx_seq_one_letter_code
_entity_poly.pdbx_strand_id
1 'polypeptide(L)'
;MLQEYQKHVEERAAEGLPPLPLDAKQVSDIIGGLKQPQNTDREALLELLIHRVPPGVDKSAYVKAGFLAAIAKQETQCDLITPVYATELLGTMMGGYNIQP
;
A
#
# COMPACT_ATOMS: atom_id res chain seq x y z
N MET A 1 -7.59 4.71 -10.41
CA MET A 1 -7.31 3.89 -9.20
C MET A 1 -8.46 3.97 -8.19
N LEU A 2 -8.56 4.97 -7.30
CA LEU A 2 -9.53 4.93 -6.18
C LEU A 2 -10.98 4.73 -6.60
N GLN A 3 -11.43 5.46 -7.63
CA GLN A 3 -12.78 5.27 -8.19
C GLN A 3 -13.00 3.87 -8.77
N GLU A 4 -11.99 3.30 -9.44
CA GLU A 4 -12.06 1.93 -9.98
C GLU A 4 -12.05 0.89 -8.85
N TYR A 5 -11.27 1.13 -7.79
CA TYR A 5 -11.28 0.29 -6.60
C TYR A 5 -12.65 0.32 -5.91
N GLN A 6 -13.25 1.51 -5.76
CA GLN A 6 -14.59 1.66 -5.17
C GLN A 6 -15.66 0.93 -6.00
N LYS A 7 -15.61 1.05 -7.32
CA LYS A 7 -16.49 0.29 -8.22
C LYS A 7 -16.35 -1.22 -8.03
N HIS A 8 -15.12 -1.71 -7.93
CA HIS A 8 -14.84 -3.13 -7.65
C HIS A 8 -15.39 -3.57 -6.28
N VAL A 9 -15.26 -2.74 -5.25
CA VAL A 9 -15.85 -3.02 -3.92
C VAL A 9 -17.36 -3.18 -4.04
N GLU A 10 -18.04 -2.30 -4.75
CA GLU A 10 -19.49 -2.34 -4.96
C GLU A 10 -19.92 -3.58 -5.77
N GLU A 11 -19.21 -3.91 -6.85
CA GLU A 11 -19.47 -5.10 -7.66
C GLU A 11 -19.33 -6.38 -6.83
N ARG A 12 -18.28 -6.48 -6.02
CA ARG A 12 -18.05 -7.64 -5.12
C ARG A 12 -19.08 -7.73 -4.01
N ALA A 13 -19.48 -6.59 -3.44
CA ALA A 13 -20.51 -6.52 -2.42
C ALA A 13 -21.90 -6.96 -2.95
N ALA A 14 -22.22 -6.66 -4.21
CA ALA A 14 -23.45 -7.13 -4.86
C ALA A 14 -23.52 -8.66 -4.98
N GLU A 15 -22.36 -9.32 -5.05
CA GLU A 15 -22.23 -10.79 -5.01
C GLU A 15 -22.10 -11.35 -3.58
N GLY A 16 -22.13 -10.51 -2.55
CA GLY A 16 -21.92 -10.91 -1.15
C GLY A 16 -20.47 -11.31 -0.84
N LEU A 17 -19.52 -10.83 -1.64
CA LEU A 17 -18.11 -11.20 -1.55
C LEU A 17 -17.22 -10.03 -1.12
N PRO A 18 -16.12 -10.29 -0.40
CA PRO A 18 -15.16 -9.24 -0.09
C PRO A 18 -14.42 -8.77 -1.36
N PRO A 19 -13.93 -7.52 -1.37
CA PRO A 19 -13.08 -7.05 -2.45
C PRO A 19 -11.81 -7.89 -2.52
N LEU A 20 -11.26 -8.04 -3.72
CA LEU A 20 -9.96 -8.69 -3.90
C LEU A 20 -8.83 -7.89 -3.23
N PRO A 21 -7.72 -8.55 -2.85
CA PRO A 21 -6.49 -7.86 -2.49
C PRO A 21 -5.93 -7.06 -3.67
N LEU A 22 -5.07 -6.09 -3.37
CA LEU A 22 -4.45 -5.25 -4.39
C LEU A 22 -3.33 -5.99 -5.12
N ASP A 23 -3.24 -5.77 -6.43
CA ASP A 23 -2.12 -6.24 -7.24
C ASP A 23 -0.93 -5.24 -7.23
N ALA A 24 0.19 -5.65 -7.83
CA ALA A 24 1.40 -4.83 -7.87
C ALA A 24 1.22 -3.50 -8.63
N LYS A 25 0.35 -3.46 -9.65
CA LYS A 25 0.08 -2.23 -10.40
C LYS A 25 -0.73 -1.26 -9.53
N GLN A 26 -1.77 -1.75 -8.86
CA GLN A 26 -2.58 -0.96 -7.95
C GLN A 26 -1.75 -0.40 -6.79
N VAL A 27 -0.84 -1.19 -6.21
CA VAL A 27 0.08 -0.69 -5.17
C VAL A 27 1.03 0.37 -5.72
N SER A 28 1.52 0.22 -6.95
CA SER A 28 2.36 1.24 -7.59
C SER A 28 1.58 2.55 -7.80
N ASP A 29 0.31 2.46 -8.25
CA ASP A 29 -0.58 3.60 -8.43
C ASP A 29 -0.88 4.31 -7.09
N ILE A 30 -1.06 3.55 -5.99
CA ILE A 30 -1.19 4.09 -4.62
C ILE A 30 0.05 4.88 -4.23
N ILE A 31 1.24 4.30 -4.39
CA ILE A 31 2.50 4.94 -4.01
C ILE A 31 2.70 6.24 -4.80
N GLY A 32 2.34 6.23 -6.10
CA GLY A 32 2.34 7.43 -6.92
C GLY A 32 1.46 8.55 -6.34
N GLY A 33 0.25 8.22 -5.89
CA GLY A 33 -0.65 9.17 -5.24
C GLY A 33 -0.17 9.64 -3.87
N LEU A 34 0.39 8.76 -3.03
CA LEU A 34 0.94 9.10 -1.71
C LEU A 34 2.10 10.09 -1.77
N LYS A 35 2.89 10.02 -2.85
CA LYS A 35 4.02 10.92 -3.14
C LYS A 35 3.59 12.30 -3.66
N GLN A 36 2.31 12.54 -3.93
CA GLN A 36 1.79 13.81 -4.41
C GLN A 36 1.14 14.61 -3.26
N PRO A 37 1.79 15.64 -2.71
CA PRO A 37 1.27 16.35 -1.54
C PRO A 37 -0.11 16.98 -1.74
N GLN A 38 -0.42 17.40 -2.97
CA GLN A 38 -1.68 18.01 -3.37
C GLN A 38 -2.84 17.02 -3.55
N ASN A 39 -2.57 15.71 -3.49
CA ASN A 39 -3.61 14.71 -3.63
C ASN A 39 -4.47 14.69 -2.36
N THR A 40 -5.78 14.90 -2.51
CA THR A 40 -6.74 14.96 -1.40
C THR A 40 -7.06 13.59 -0.83
N ASP A 41 -6.77 12.51 -1.56
CA ASP A 41 -7.19 11.16 -1.20
C ASP A 41 -6.05 10.37 -0.52
N ARG A 42 -4.94 11.02 -0.15
CA ARG A 42 -3.73 10.35 0.37
C ARG A 42 -3.99 9.49 1.60
N GLU A 43 -4.90 9.91 2.48
CA GLU A 43 -5.27 9.15 3.68
C GLU A 43 -5.98 7.85 3.31
N ALA A 44 -6.94 7.89 2.37
CA ALA A 44 -7.59 6.70 1.85
C ALA A 44 -6.60 5.77 1.13
N LEU A 45 -5.66 6.33 0.36
CA LEU A 45 -4.60 5.56 -0.27
C LEU A 45 -3.69 4.87 0.75
N LEU A 46 -3.40 5.51 1.88
CA LEU A 46 -2.61 4.94 2.96
C LEU A 46 -3.33 3.76 3.61
N GLU A 47 -4.62 3.89 3.91
CA GLU A 47 -5.44 2.79 4.45
C GLU A 47 -5.43 1.55 3.55
N LEU A 48 -5.53 1.77 2.22
CA LEU A 48 -5.42 0.70 1.23
C LEU A 48 -4.03 0.05 1.25
N LEU A 49 -2.95 0.84 1.32
CA LEU A 49 -1.59 0.32 1.40
C LEU A 49 -1.39 -0.55 2.65
N ILE A 50 -1.94 -0.13 3.80
CA ILE A 50 -1.79 -0.83 5.07
C ILE A 50 -2.56 -2.15 5.05
N HIS A 51 -3.84 -2.11 4.67
CA HIS A 51 -4.77 -3.21 4.95
C HIS A 51 -5.12 -4.09 3.75
N ARG A 52 -4.83 -3.66 2.51
CA ARG A 52 -5.32 -4.35 1.29
C ARG A 52 -4.22 -4.97 0.44
N VAL A 53 -2.96 -4.89 0.88
CA VAL A 53 -1.83 -5.52 0.20
C VAL A 53 -1.53 -6.89 0.82
N PRO A 54 -1.51 -7.98 0.01
CA PRO A 54 -1.03 -9.27 0.45
C PRO A 54 0.33 -9.20 1.16
N PRO A 55 0.52 -9.96 2.25
CA PRO A 55 1.80 -10.12 2.96
C PRO A 55 2.74 -11.08 2.20
N GLY A 56 3.94 -11.31 2.72
CA GLY A 56 4.82 -12.36 2.21
C GLY A 56 5.61 -11.97 0.96
N VAL A 57 5.66 -12.90 0.01
CA VAL A 57 6.45 -12.78 -1.24
C VAL A 57 5.59 -12.52 -2.48
N ASP A 58 4.38 -11.99 -2.30
CA ASP A 58 3.56 -11.55 -3.41
C ASP A 58 4.20 -10.35 -4.15
N LYS A 59 3.90 -10.19 -5.43
CA LYS A 59 4.43 -9.08 -6.24
C LYS A 59 4.00 -7.71 -5.68
N SER A 60 2.79 -7.60 -5.15
CA SER A 60 2.31 -6.38 -4.50
C SER A 60 3.04 -6.11 -3.17
N ALA A 61 3.36 -7.17 -2.42
CA ALA A 61 4.18 -7.09 -1.21
C ALA A 61 5.59 -6.57 -1.53
N TYR A 62 6.20 -7.03 -2.62
CA TYR A 62 7.51 -6.53 -3.08
C TYR A 62 7.50 -5.01 -3.28
N VAL A 63 6.47 -4.49 -3.98
CA VAL A 63 6.33 -3.05 -4.24
C VAL A 63 6.10 -2.27 -2.94
N LYS A 64 5.23 -2.76 -2.05
CA LYS A 64 4.99 -2.14 -0.74
C LYS A 64 6.26 -2.12 0.11
N ALA A 65 6.96 -3.25 0.22
CA ALA A 65 8.19 -3.37 1.01
C ALA A 65 9.27 -2.41 0.50
N GLY A 66 9.50 -2.35 -0.81
CA GLY A 66 10.50 -1.45 -1.39
C GLY A 66 10.22 0.03 -1.10
N PHE A 67 8.95 0.45 -1.16
CA PHE A 67 8.57 1.82 -0.83
C PHE A 67 8.75 2.14 0.66
N LEU A 68 8.27 1.26 1.55
CA LEU A 68 8.42 1.46 2.99
C LEU A 68 9.90 1.42 3.41
N ALA A 69 10.71 0.55 2.81
CA ALA A 69 12.15 0.50 3.04
C ALA A 69 12.85 1.80 2.63
N ALA A 70 12.52 2.35 1.46
CA ALA A 70 13.07 3.63 1.01
C ALA A 70 12.70 4.79 1.95
N ILE A 71 11.50 4.77 2.56
CA ILE A 71 11.11 5.76 3.57
C ILE A 71 11.89 5.55 4.88
N ALA A 72 12.00 4.31 5.35
CA ALA A 72 12.73 3.96 6.57
C ALA A 72 14.22 4.36 6.47
N LYS A 73 14.82 4.22 5.28
CA LYS A 73 16.19 4.63 4.96
C LYS A 73 16.33 6.10 4.59
N GLN A 74 15.22 6.85 4.57
CA GLN A 74 15.17 8.26 4.20
C GLN A 74 15.65 8.56 2.76
N GLU A 75 15.61 7.56 1.87
CA GLU A 75 15.89 7.68 0.44
C GLU A 75 14.72 8.31 -0.33
N THR A 76 13.51 8.20 0.21
CA THR A 76 12.30 8.87 -0.29
C THR A 76 11.47 9.42 0.88
N GLN A 77 10.58 10.37 0.58
CA GLN A 77 9.76 11.03 1.59
C GLN A 77 8.26 10.91 1.26
N CYS A 78 7.45 10.81 2.29
CA CYS A 78 6.00 10.87 2.24
C CYS A 78 5.51 11.47 3.56
N ASP A 79 4.84 12.62 3.53
CA ASP A 79 4.46 13.35 4.76
C ASP A 79 3.60 12.53 5.74
N LEU A 80 2.85 11.55 5.21
CA LEU A 80 1.99 10.68 6.00
C LEU A 80 2.72 9.49 6.63
N ILE A 81 3.94 9.18 6.18
CA ILE A 81 4.70 8.01 6.62
C ILE A 81 6.08 8.45 7.09
N THR A 82 6.27 8.51 8.40
CA THR A 82 7.59 8.76 9.00
C THR A 82 8.50 7.54 8.85
N PRO A 83 9.83 7.68 8.95
CA PRO A 83 10.74 6.52 8.91
C PRO A 83 10.44 5.46 9.98
N VAL A 84 10.07 5.90 11.19
CA VAL A 84 9.64 5.01 12.28
C VAL A 84 8.36 4.26 11.88
N TYR A 85 7.36 4.98 11.39
CA TYR A 85 6.10 4.36 10.99
C TYR A 85 6.27 3.40 9.80
N ALA A 86 7.16 3.72 8.85
CA ALA A 86 7.49 2.82 7.75
C ALA A 86 8.11 1.50 8.27
N THR A 87 8.95 1.57 9.30
CA THR A 87 9.54 0.39 9.95
C THR A 87 8.48 -0.44 10.67
N GLU A 88 7.52 0.20 11.35
CA GLU A 88 6.37 -0.49 11.96
C GLU A 88 5.52 -1.22 10.92
N LEU A 89 5.22 -0.57 9.79
CA LEU A 89 4.45 -1.17 8.70
C LEU A 89 5.19 -2.32 8.01
N LEU A 90 6.51 -2.26 7.88
CA LEU A 90 7.32 -3.40 7.43
C LEU A 90 7.17 -4.59 8.40
N GLY A 91 7.10 -4.32 9.69
CA GLY A 91 6.90 -5.34 10.72
C GLY A 91 5.58 -6.12 10.59
N THR A 92 4.55 -5.55 9.95
CA THR A 92 3.24 -6.21 9.78
C THR A 92 3.15 -7.12 8.55
N MET A 93 4.20 -7.21 7.73
CA MET A 93 4.15 -7.94 6.45
C MET A 93 4.37 -9.46 6.56
N MET A 94 4.45 -10.00 7.79
CA MET A 94 4.49 -11.43 8.14
C MET A 94 5.66 -12.25 7.56
N GLY A 95 6.63 -11.62 6.91
CA GLY A 95 7.85 -12.25 6.39
C GLY A 95 8.05 -12.03 4.89
N GLY A 96 9.22 -12.41 4.35
CA GLY A 96 9.58 -12.21 2.95
C GLY A 96 10.34 -10.91 2.71
N TYR A 97 9.84 -10.06 1.82
CA TYR A 97 10.56 -8.85 1.37
C TYR A 97 10.77 -7.79 2.46
N ASN A 98 10.14 -7.94 3.63
CA ASN A 98 10.27 -7.04 4.77
C ASN A 98 11.43 -7.40 5.73
N ILE A 99 12.13 -8.54 5.55
CA ILE A 99 13.17 -9.01 6.49
C ILE A 99 14.56 -8.40 6.24
N GLN A 100 14.93 -8.19 4.98
CA GLN A 100 16.12 -7.41 4.59
C GLN A 100 15.67 -6.18 3.77
N PRO A 101 14.99 -5.21 4.41
CA PRO A 101 14.50 -4.01 3.73
C PRO A 101 15.63 -3.06 3.37
#